data_AF-A0A7W0FAL2-F1
#
_entry.id   AF-A0A7W0FAL2-F1
#
_cell.length_a   1.000
_cell.length_b   1.000
_cell.length_c   1.000
_cell.angle_alpha   90.00
_cell.angle_beta   90.00
_cell.angle_gamma   90.00
#
_symmetry.space_group_name_H-M   'P 1'
#
loop_
_entity.id
_entity.type
_entity.pdbx_description
1 polymer ?
#
loop_
_entity_poly.entity_id
_entity_poly.type
_entity_poly.pdbx_seq_one_letter_code
_entity_poly.pdbx_strand_id
1 'polypeptide(L)'
;METRICDFPHCKDFNGNCSVPGQDGLPVQCVGSWAEDKYYFLEKYLNATCEVRRCFTDKGNAVFIDLFAGPGNCIIRSTQSEISGGGVRALNREQAPFNEYHFYDILKVNIEALQSRIGDNPHYCKIR
;
A
#
# COMPACT_ATOMS: atom_id res chain seq x y z
N MET A 1 -13.11 -7.97 -19.34
CA MET A 1 -12.70 -7.72 -17.94
C MET A 1 -13.37 -8.81 -17.13
N GLU A 2 -12.66 -9.89 -16.83
CA GLU A 2 -13.22 -11.00 -16.06
C GLU A 2 -13.42 -10.55 -14.62
N THR A 3 -14.67 -10.57 -14.17
CA THR A 3 -15.04 -10.32 -12.79
C THR A 3 -14.40 -11.41 -11.93
N ARG A 4 -13.36 -11.08 -11.15
CA ARG A 4 -12.70 -12.01 -10.24
C ARG A 4 -13.61 -12.18 -9.03
N ILE A 5 -14.43 -13.23 -9.03
CA ILE A 5 -15.39 -13.49 -7.96
C ILE A 5 -14.65 -14.20 -6.81
N CYS A 6 -14.66 -13.56 -5.64
CA CYS A 6 -14.12 -14.12 -4.41
C CYS A 6 -15.27 -14.56 -3.50
N ASP A 7 -15.68 -15.83 -3.60
CA ASP A 7 -16.82 -16.35 -2.85
C ASP A 7 -16.48 -16.53 -1.36
N PHE A 8 -17.28 -15.91 -0.49
CA PHE A 8 -17.23 -16.13 0.96
C PHE A 8 -17.60 -17.60 1.27
N PRO A 9 -16.86 -18.31 2.14
CA PRO A 9 -16.07 -17.81 3.26
C PRO A 9 -14.53 -17.87 3.08
N HIS A 10 -14.03 -18.34 1.94
CA HIS A 10 -12.60 -18.64 1.72
C HIS A 10 -11.87 -17.64 0.83
N CYS A 11 -12.28 -16.37 0.92
CA CYS A 11 -11.70 -15.31 0.11
C CYS A 11 -10.31 -14.86 0.59
N LYS A 12 -9.91 -15.23 1.82
CA LYS A 12 -8.59 -14.92 2.37
C LYS A 12 -7.90 -16.18 2.90
N ASP A 13 -6.57 -16.21 2.78
CA ASP A 13 -5.74 -17.19 3.45
C ASP A 13 -5.58 -16.86 4.95
N PHE A 14 -4.84 -17.70 5.68
CA PHE A 14 -4.55 -17.50 7.11
C PHE A 14 -3.78 -16.18 7.37
N ASN A 15 -3.04 -15.71 6.38
CA ASN A 15 -2.19 -14.53 6.44
C ASN A 15 -2.92 -13.23 6.06
N GLY A 16 -4.19 -13.33 5.61
CA GLY A 16 -5.01 -12.19 5.21
C GLY A 16 -4.82 -11.76 3.75
N ASN A 17 -4.05 -12.50 2.95
CA ASN A 17 -3.97 -12.30 1.50
C ASN A 17 -5.18 -12.94 0.81
N CYS A 18 -5.57 -12.40 -0.33
CA CYS A 18 -6.65 -12.95 -1.13
C CYS A 18 -6.26 -14.29 -1.75
N SER A 19 -7.24 -15.18 -1.88
CA SER A 19 -7.10 -16.43 -2.63
C SER A 19 -6.96 -16.19 -4.15
N VAL A 20 -7.26 -14.98 -4.61
CA VAL A 20 -7.08 -14.52 -6.00
C VAL A 20 -5.99 -13.45 -6.05
N PRO A 21 -5.11 -13.46 -7.08
CA PRO A 21 -4.09 -12.43 -7.22
C PRO A 21 -4.68 -11.08 -7.66
N GLY A 22 -3.88 -10.02 -7.54
CA GLY A 22 -4.15 -8.70 -8.12
C GLY A 22 -4.07 -8.71 -9.64
N GLN A 23 -4.47 -7.62 -10.29
CA GLN A 23 -4.49 -7.50 -11.75
C GLN A 23 -3.13 -7.79 -12.40
N ASP A 24 -2.06 -7.46 -11.68
CA ASP A 24 -0.66 -7.71 -12.02
C ASP A 24 -0.17 -9.15 -11.79
N GLY A 25 -1.03 -10.03 -11.28
CA GLY A 25 -0.68 -11.42 -10.96
C GLY A 25 0.04 -11.59 -9.63
N LEU A 26 0.28 -10.51 -8.87
CA LEU A 26 0.96 -10.54 -7.58
C LEU A 26 -0.04 -10.70 -6.44
N PRO A 27 0.38 -11.18 -5.26
CA PRO A 27 -0.44 -11.22 -4.05
C PRO A 27 -1.08 -9.87 -3.73
N VAL A 28 -2.29 -9.89 -3.19
CA VAL A 28 -3.02 -8.70 -2.72
C VAL A 28 -3.68 -9.02 -1.39
N GLN A 29 -3.83 -8.01 -0.53
CA GLN A 29 -4.46 -8.22 0.77
C GLN A 29 -5.99 -8.20 0.65
N CYS A 30 -6.67 -9.12 1.33
CA CYS A 30 -8.12 -9.20 1.30
C CYS A 30 -8.76 -8.42 2.44
N VAL A 31 -9.38 -7.28 2.10
CA VAL A 31 -9.86 -6.29 3.07
C VAL A 31 -11.38 -6.13 3.04
N GLY A 32 -11.94 -5.49 4.08
CA GLY A 32 -13.33 -5.03 4.07
C GLY A 32 -13.46 -3.63 3.47
N SER A 33 -14.70 -3.17 3.31
CA SER A 33 -14.99 -1.79 2.86
C SER A 33 -14.38 -0.70 3.76
N TRP A 34 -14.12 -1.01 5.04
CA TRP A 34 -13.40 -0.13 5.97
C TRP A 34 -12.05 0.37 5.45
N ALA A 35 -11.43 -0.33 4.49
CA ALA A 35 -10.18 0.08 3.89
C ALA A 35 -10.31 1.39 3.10
N GLU A 36 -11.47 1.67 2.50
CA GLU A 36 -11.73 2.92 1.80
C GLU A 36 -11.69 4.11 2.77
N ASP A 37 -12.40 4.01 3.89
CA ASP A 37 -12.39 5.03 4.94
C ASP A 37 -10.99 5.22 5.52
N LYS A 38 -10.27 4.12 5.79
CA LYS A 38 -8.88 4.17 6.27
C LYS A 38 -8.00 4.99 5.30
N TYR A 39 -8.06 4.70 4.01
CA TYR A 39 -7.22 5.39 3.03
C TYR A 39 -7.69 6.81 2.75
N TYR A 40 -8.98 7.08 2.83
CA TYR A 40 -9.51 8.44 2.82
C TYR A 40 -8.89 9.30 3.93
N PHE A 41 -8.88 8.81 5.17
CA PHE A 41 -8.28 9.55 6.29
C PHE A 41 -6.76 9.65 6.19
N LEU A 42 -6.07 8.61 5.71
CA LEU A 42 -4.64 8.68 5.43
C LEU A 42 -4.31 9.80 4.43
N GLU A 43 -5.05 9.88 3.33
CA GLU A 43 -4.85 10.93 2.33
C GLU A 43 -5.13 12.33 2.90
N LYS A 44 -6.18 12.47 3.73
CA LYS A 44 -6.44 13.73 4.44
C LYS A 44 -5.28 14.12 5.35
N TYR A 45 -4.71 13.18 6.10
CA TYR A 45 -3.54 13.44 6.94
C TYR A 45 -2.34 13.86 6.09
N LEU A 46 -2.01 13.10 5.05
CA LEU A 46 -0.87 13.39 4.17
C LEU A 46 -0.99 14.75 3.47
N ASN A 47 -2.21 15.15 3.11
CA ASN A 47 -2.52 16.48 2.56
C ASN A 47 -2.39 17.58 3.62
N ALA A 48 -2.99 17.39 4.80
CA ALA A 48 -2.98 18.38 5.88
C ALA A 48 -1.56 18.68 6.38
N THR A 49 -0.68 17.67 6.40
CA THR A 49 0.72 17.84 6.82
C THR A 49 1.66 18.21 5.69
N CYS A 50 1.16 18.52 4.48
CA CYS A 50 2.00 18.75 3.29
C CYS A 50 3.01 19.89 3.51
N GLU A 51 2.55 21.06 3.93
CA GLU A 51 3.41 22.24 4.11
C GLU A 51 4.40 22.07 5.24
N VAL A 52 3.99 21.41 6.33
CA VAL A 52 4.90 21.07 7.43
C VAL A 52 5.96 20.07 6.96
N ARG A 53 5.56 19.03 6.22
CA ARG A 53 6.47 18.02 5.67
C ARG A 53 7.47 18.64 4.69
N ARG A 54 7.07 19.62 3.88
CA ARG A 54 7.95 20.34 2.95
C ARG A 54 9.17 20.95 3.64
N CYS A 55 9.01 21.48 4.86
CA CYS A 55 10.13 21.98 5.67
C CYS A 55 11.21 20.92 6.00
N PHE A 56 10.86 19.64 5.90
CA PHE A 56 11.74 18.50 6.10
C PHE A 56 12.18 17.90 4.75
N THR A 57 11.27 17.77 3.78
CA THR A 57 11.57 17.29 2.44
C THR A 57 12.72 18.07 1.79
N ASP A 58 12.69 19.40 1.90
CA ASP A 58 13.70 20.31 1.33
C ASP A 58 15.08 20.15 2.00
N LYS A 59 15.13 19.54 3.19
CA LYS A 59 16.35 19.24 3.94
C LYS A 59 16.77 17.77 3.84
N GLY A 60 16.06 16.96 3.07
CA GLY A 60 16.35 15.54 2.92
C GLY A 60 15.99 14.67 4.13
N ASN A 61 15.11 15.12 5.04
CA ASN A 61 14.82 14.42 6.30
C ASN A 61 13.33 14.10 6.53
N ALA A 62 12.53 14.04 5.47
CA ALA A 62 11.17 13.51 5.54
C ALA A 62 11.19 11.99 5.37
N VAL A 63 10.69 11.25 6.37
CA VAL A 63 10.67 9.78 6.37
C VAL A 63 9.23 9.27 6.50
N PHE A 64 8.87 8.30 5.67
CA PHE A 64 7.64 7.53 5.80
C PHE A 64 7.95 6.12 6.30
N ILE A 65 7.17 5.63 7.26
CA ILE A 65 7.34 4.30 7.83
C ILE A 65 5.98 3.60 7.82
N ASP A 66 5.90 2.42 7.21
CA ASP A 66 4.74 1.54 7.26
C ASP A 66 5.18 0.16 7.72
N LEU A 67 4.76 -0.20 8.94
CA LEU A 67 5.17 -1.43 9.61
C LEU A 67 4.34 -2.65 9.19
N PHE A 68 3.27 -2.42 8.41
CA PHE A 68 2.33 -3.44 7.95
C PHE A 68 2.00 -3.16 6.47
N ALA A 69 3.05 -3.00 5.67
CA ALA A 69 2.94 -2.51 4.30
C ALA A 69 2.16 -3.46 3.38
N GLY A 70 2.07 -4.75 3.74
CA GLY A 70 1.41 -5.75 2.93
C GLY A 70 2.09 -5.89 1.58
N PRO A 71 1.41 -6.49 0.59
CA PRO A 71 1.94 -6.62 -0.75
C PRO A 71 1.87 -5.31 -1.55
N GLY A 72 1.31 -4.23 -1.00
CA GLY A 72 1.17 -2.92 -1.67
C GLY A 72 -0.18 -2.65 -2.32
N ASN A 73 -0.97 -3.67 -2.66
CA ASN A 73 -2.35 -3.55 -3.14
C ASN A 73 -3.31 -4.44 -2.33
N CYS A 74 -4.60 -4.10 -2.34
CA CYS A 74 -5.66 -4.82 -1.66
C CYS A 74 -6.87 -5.02 -2.58
N ILE A 75 -7.67 -6.06 -2.34
CA ILE A 75 -9.02 -6.21 -2.92
C ILE A 75 -10.06 -6.02 -1.82
N ILE A 76 -11.05 -5.17 -2.08
CA ILE A 76 -12.22 -5.00 -1.21
C ILE A 76 -13.20 -6.13 -1.51
N ARG A 77 -13.45 -6.99 -0.52
CA ARG A 77 -14.25 -8.21 -0.70
C ARG A 77 -15.70 -7.97 -1.16
N SER A 78 -16.33 -6.87 -0.75
CA SER A 78 -17.73 -6.59 -1.10
C SER A 78 -17.90 -6.09 -2.54
N THR A 79 -16.91 -5.39 -3.07
CA THR A 79 -16.98 -4.75 -4.40
C THR A 79 -16.07 -5.41 -5.43
N GLN A 80 -15.18 -6.31 -4.99
CA GLN A 80 -14.10 -6.90 -5.79
C GLN A 80 -13.18 -5.83 -6.41
N SER A 81 -13.17 -4.61 -5.87
CA SER A 81 -12.33 -3.52 -6.36
C SER A 81 -10.91 -3.64 -5.82
N GLU A 82 -9.93 -3.56 -6.70
CA GLU A 82 -8.52 -3.46 -6.33
C GLU A 82 -8.15 -2.00 -6.01
N ILE A 83 -7.45 -1.80 -4.91
CA ILE A 83 -7.02 -0.49 -4.42
C ILE A 83 -5.55 -0.54 -3.97
N SER A 84 -4.83 0.57 -4.11
CA SER A 84 -3.48 0.68 -3.56
C SER A 84 -3.48 0.80 -2.04
N GLY A 85 -2.48 0.19 -1.41
CA GLY A 85 -2.20 0.24 0.02
C GLY A 85 -1.62 1.59 0.46
N GLY A 86 -1.52 1.79 1.77
CA GLY A 86 -1.13 3.07 2.38
C GLY A 86 0.28 3.50 1.97
N GLY A 87 1.24 2.57 2.00
CA GLY A 87 2.61 2.83 1.57
C GLY A 87 2.73 3.26 0.11
N VAL A 88 2.06 2.55 -0.82
CA VAL A 88 2.06 2.89 -2.24
C VAL A 88 1.39 4.26 -2.48
N ARG A 89 0.30 4.55 -1.77
CA ARG A 89 -0.36 5.88 -1.83
C ARG A 89 0.55 7.00 -1.34
N ALA A 90 1.32 6.77 -0.28
CA ALA A 90 2.27 7.76 0.22
C ALA A 90 3.44 7.97 -0.76
N LEU A 91 3.93 6.89 -1.37
CA LEU A 91 5.04 6.91 -2.33
C LEU A 91 4.69 7.66 -3.62
N ASN A 92 3.46 7.50 -4.13
CA ASN A 92 3.03 8.10 -5.40
C ASN A 92 2.68 9.59 -5.29
N ARG A 93 3.03 10.25 -4.17
CA ARG A 93 2.74 11.68 -3.98
C ARG A 93 3.85 12.54 -4.56
N GLU A 94 3.48 13.45 -5.44
CA GLU A 94 4.41 14.43 -6.02
C GLU A 94 4.65 15.64 -5.10
N GLN A 95 3.65 16.03 -4.31
CA GLN A 95 3.74 17.21 -3.44
C GLN A 95 4.34 16.88 -2.08
N ALA A 96 5.47 17.52 -1.78
CA ALA A 96 6.29 17.27 -0.59
C ALA A 96 6.49 15.76 -0.36
N PRO A 97 7.18 15.05 -1.28
CA PRO A 97 7.43 13.62 -1.12
C PRO A 97 8.28 13.37 0.14
N PHE A 98 8.24 12.14 0.64
CA PHE A 98 9.22 11.71 1.61
C PHE A 98 10.54 11.41 0.88
N ASN A 99 11.65 11.64 1.56
CA ASN A 99 12.98 11.33 1.04
C ASN A 99 13.30 9.84 1.20
N GLU A 100 12.80 9.26 2.29
CA GLU A 100 12.97 7.85 2.62
C GLU A 100 11.63 7.17 2.92
N TYR A 101 11.51 5.93 2.47
CA TYR A 101 10.37 5.06 2.73
C TYR A 101 10.86 3.76 3.35
N HIS A 102 10.32 3.40 4.51
CA HIS A 102 10.63 2.16 5.20
C HIS A 102 9.36 1.32 5.29
N PHE A 103 9.31 0.28 4.47
CA PHE A 103 8.20 -0.66 4.39
C PHE A 103 8.59 -1.96 5.09
N TYR A 104 7.73 -2.43 5.99
CA TYR A 104 7.93 -3.69 6.67
C TYR A 104 6.69 -4.58 6.57
N ASP A 105 6.94 -5.87 6.46
CA ASP A 105 5.92 -6.91 6.54
C ASP A 105 6.58 -8.21 7.00
N ILE A 106 5.88 -8.98 7.82
CA ILE A 106 6.42 -10.26 8.32
C ILE A 106 6.46 -11.34 7.24
N LEU A 107 5.66 -11.19 6.19
CA LEU A 107 5.52 -12.18 5.13
C LEU A 107 6.41 -11.82 3.95
N LYS A 108 7.40 -12.67 3.70
CA LYS A 108 8.33 -12.50 2.57
C LYS A 108 7.61 -12.34 1.22
N VAL A 109 6.50 -13.04 1.01
CA VAL A 109 5.71 -12.94 -0.23
C VAL A 109 5.11 -11.55 -0.43
N ASN A 110 4.78 -10.85 0.66
CA ASN A 110 4.27 -9.48 0.60
C ASN A 110 5.40 -8.51 0.27
N ILE A 111 6.57 -8.70 0.89
CA ILE A 111 7.77 -7.92 0.61
C ILE A 111 8.14 -8.00 -0.87
N GLU A 112 8.17 -9.20 -1.43
CA GLU A 112 8.49 -9.42 -2.85
C GLU A 112 7.46 -8.76 -3.78
N ALA A 113 6.16 -8.92 -3.49
CA ALA A 113 5.10 -8.28 -4.25
C ALA A 113 5.19 -6.75 -4.20
N LEU A 114 5.42 -6.18 -3.02
CA LEU A 114 5.58 -4.74 -2.84
C LEU A 114 6.81 -4.23 -3.59
N GLN A 115 7.94 -4.95 -3.50
CA GLN A 115 9.17 -4.60 -4.20
C GLN A 115 8.97 -4.59 -5.71
N SER A 116 8.26 -5.57 -6.27
CA SER A 116 7.92 -5.59 -7.69
C SER A 116 7.02 -4.42 -8.09
N ARG A 117 6.10 -3.97 -7.22
CA ARG A 117 5.18 -2.86 -7.50
C ARG A 117 5.84 -1.48 -7.43
N ILE A 118 6.74 -1.27 -6.47
CA ILE A 118 7.40 0.03 -6.31
C ILE A 118 8.61 0.19 -7.23
N GLY A 119 9.19 -0.93 -7.70
CA GLY A 119 10.31 -0.96 -8.62
C GLY A 119 11.53 -0.19 -8.13
N ASP A 120 12.33 0.29 -9.08
CA ASP A 120 13.44 1.20 -8.82
C ASP A 120 12.89 2.63 -8.63
N ASN A 121 12.39 2.90 -7.42
CA ASN A 121 11.89 4.22 -7.07
C ASN A 121 13.06 5.22 -6.91
N PRO A 122 12.93 6.48 -7.38
CA PRO A 122 13.97 7.50 -7.19
C PRO A 122 14.25 7.85 -5.72
N HIS A 123 13.31 7.55 -4.82
CA HIS A 123 13.47 7.73 -3.38
C HIS A 123 14.10 6.50 -2.72
N TYR A 124 14.82 6.72 -1.62
CA TYR A 124 15.40 5.62 -0.86
C TYR A 124 14.29 4.77 -0.24
N CYS A 125 14.17 3.54 -0.69
CA CYS A 125 13.18 2.59 -0.20
C CYS A 125 13.87 1.40 0.47
N LYS A 126 13.52 1.15 1.74
CA LYS A 126 13.93 -0.03 2.48
C LYS A 126 12.71 -0.91 2.71
N ILE A 127 12.73 -2.11 2.15
CA ILE A 127 11.65 -3.08 2.25
C ILE A 127 12.18 -4.31 3.00
N ARG A 128 11.54 -4.72 4.10
CA ARG A 128 12.02 -5.82 4.94
C ARG A 128 10.95 -6.65 5.61
#